data_AF-A0A0Q0RSB0-F1
#
_entry.id   AF-A0A0Q0RSB0-F1
#
_cell.length_a   1.000
_cell.length_b   1.000
_cell.length_c   1.000
_cell.angle_alpha   90.00
_cell.angle_beta   90.00
_cell.angle_gamma   90.00
#
_symmetry.space_group_name_H-M   'P 1'
#
loop_
_entity.id
_entity.type
_entity.pdbx_description
1 polymer ?
#
loop_
_entity_poly.entity_id
_entity_poly.type
_entity_poly.pdbx_seq_one_letter_code
_entity_poly.pdbx_strand_id
1 'polypeptide(L)'
;MNLSDTQNAAFTKVYDNYETERKALGQAKFQLINDYAANYATLTDAKADELAKGTLKNHLGYEKLYSKTYGQAKKAVGAINAAKFLQLEVYLQTVIRAEILESIPFIGELDKSKLQ
;
A
#
# COMPACT_ATOMS: atom_id res chain seq x y z
N MET A 1 -2.55 -6.07 -21.09
CA MET A 1 -2.00 -7.43 -21.34
C MET A 1 -2.72 -8.01 -22.55
N ASN A 2 -2.14 -8.98 -23.26
CA ASN A 2 -2.83 -9.70 -24.34
C ASN A 2 -3.07 -11.14 -23.89
N LEU A 3 -4.29 -11.45 -23.47
CA LEU A 3 -4.67 -12.71 -22.82
C LEU A 3 -5.76 -13.40 -23.64
N SER A 4 -5.71 -14.74 -23.72
CA SER A 4 -6.85 -15.52 -24.22
C SER A 4 -8.03 -15.48 -23.25
N ASP A 5 -9.23 -15.90 -23.69
CA ASP A 5 -10.42 -15.91 -22.82
C ASP A 5 -10.22 -16.76 -21.56
N THR A 6 -9.59 -17.93 -21.69
CA THR A 6 -9.25 -18.79 -20.55
C THR A 6 -8.27 -18.12 -19.60
N GLN A 7 -7.25 -17.43 -20.13
CA GLN A 7 -6.29 -16.69 -19.32
C GLN A 7 -6.93 -15.49 -18.63
N ASN A 8 -7.83 -14.78 -19.30
CA ASN A 8 -8.61 -13.69 -18.72
C ASN A 8 -9.44 -14.20 -17.55
N ALA A 9 -10.23 -15.26 -17.72
CA ALA A 9 -11.05 -15.82 -16.65
C ALA A 9 -10.20 -16.26 -15.44
N ALA A 10 -9.05 -16.89 -15.68
CA ALA A 10 -8.12 -17.27 -14.61
C ALA A 10 -7.51 -16.05 -13.91
N PHE A 11 -7.13 -15.02 -14.66
CA PHE A 11 -6.56 -13.79 -14.12
C PHE A 11 -7.57 -12.97 -13.33
N THR A 12 -8.82 -12.86 -13.79
CA THR A 12 -9.90 -12.16 -13.09
C THR A 12 -10.04 -12.67 -11.66
N LYS A 13 -10.03 -14.00 -11.44
CA LYS A 13 -10.06 -14.57 -10.10
C LYS A 13 -8.85 -14.19 -9.24
N VAL A 14 -7.67 -14.07 -9.84
CA VAL A 14 -6.46 -13.59 -9.13
C VAL A 14 -6.62 -12.11 -8.77
N TYR A 15 -7.11 -11.31 -9.71
CA TYR A 15 -7.32 -9.88 -9.53
C TYR A 15 -8.39 -9.57 -8.48
N ASP A 16 -9.51 -10.29 -8.44
CA ASP A 16 -10.57 -10.06 -7.44
C ASP A 16 -10.08 -10.33 -6.01
N ASN A 17 -9.28 -11.38 -5.82
CA ASN A 17 -8.64 -11.67 -4.54
C ASN A 17 -7.63 -10.58 -4.16
N TYR A 18 -6.80 -10.16 -5.13
CA TYR A 18 -5.87 -9.05 -4.95
C TYR A 18 -6.59 -7.79 -4.50
N GLU A 19 -7.66 -7.42 -5.20
CA GLU A 19 -8.44 -6.21 -4.94
C GLU A 19 -9.05 -6.21 -3.54
N THR A 20 -9.54 -7.36 -3.08
CA THR A 20 -10.11 -7.54 -1.75
C THR A 20 -9.04 -7.31 -0.67
N GLU A 21 -7.88 -7.97 -0.79
CA GLU A 21 -6.78 -7.84 0.16
C GLU A 21 -6.16 -6.43 0.13
N ARG A 22 -6.00 -5.85 -1.07
CA ARG A 22 -5.52 -4.47 -1.25
C ARG A 22 -6.44 -3.46 -0.57
N LYS A 23 -7.77 -3.60 -0.68
CA LYS A 23 -8.73 -2.71 -0.02
C LYS A 23 -8.58 -2.75 1.49
N ALA A 24 -8.45 -3.94 2.06
CA ALA A 24 -8.24 -4.09 3.51
C ALA A 24 -6.94 -3.42 3.97
N LEU A 25 -5.84 -3.59 3.22
CA LEU A 25 -4.58 -2.89 3.50
C LEU A 25 -4.70 -1.37 3.34
N GLY A 26 -5.43 -0.91 2.33
CA GLY A 26 -5.71 0.52 2.11
C GLY A 26 -6.49 1.14 3.27
N GLN A 27 -7.50 0.43 3.79
CA GLN A 27 -8.28 0.86 4.95
C GLN A 27 -7.42 0.94 6.21
N ALA A 28 -6.54 -0.04 6.45
CA ALA A 28 -5.61 0.00 7.57
C ALA A 28 -4.62 1.17 7.46
N LYS A 29 -4.12 1.47 6.25
CA LYS A 29 -3.27 2.64 5.99
C LYS A 29 -4.00 3.95 6.29
N PHE A 30 -5.24 4.08 5.82
CA PHE A 30 -6.07 5.25 6.07
C PHE A 30 -6.31 5.47 7.57
N GLN A 31 -6.55 4.40 8.33
CA GLN A 31 -6.69 4.49 9.79
C GLN A 31 -5.41 4.99 10.47
N LEU A 32 -4.23 4.49 10.06
CA LEU A 32 -2.95 4.95 10.59
C LEU A 32 -2.71 6.45 10.31
N ILE A 33 -3.04 6.91 9.11
CA ILE A 33 -2.95 8.32 8.72
C ILE A 33 -3.88 9.18 9.59
N ASN A 34 -5.12 8.75 9.79
CA ASN A 34 -6.07 9.48 10.63
C ASN A 34 -5.64 9.51 12.10
N ASP A 35 -5.12 8.40 12.63
CA ASP A 35 -4.61 8.35 14.01
C ASP A 35 -3.39 9.26 14.17
N TYR A 36 -2.50 9.32 13.17
CA TYR A 36 -1.42 10.28 13.14
C TYR A 36 -1.93 11.73 13.15
N ALA A 37 -2.86 12.06 12.25
CA ALA A 37 -3.42 13.41 12.17
C ALA A 37 -4.12 13.84 13.48
N ALA A 38 -4.84 12.92 14.13
CA ALA A 38 -5.52 13.18 15.39
C ALA A 38 -4.58 13.40 16.58
N ASN A 39 -3.39 12.78 16.56
CA ASN A 39 -2.42 12.85 17.66
C ASN A 39 -1.22 13.76 17.36
N TYR A 40 -1.15 14.35 16.17
CA TYR A 40 0.03 15.05 15.67
C TYR A 40 0.59 16.08 16.67
N ALA A 41 -0.26 16.96 17.19
CA ALA A 41 0.13 18.06 18.07
C ALA A 41 0.54 17.61 19.49
N THR A 42 0.17 16.38 19.87
CA THR A 42 0.38 15.82 21.22
C THR A 42 1.04 14.45 21.14
N LEU A 43 1.84 14.22 20.10
CA LEU A 43 2.41 12.92 19.81
C LEU A 43 3.38 12.53 20.94
N THR A 44 3.12 11.39 21.57
CA THR A 44 4.01 10.80 22.59
C THR A 44 4.91 9.76 21.95
N ASP A 45 6.06 9.46 22.56
CA ASP A 45 6.97 8.39 22.10
C ASP A 45 6.24 7.04 21.94
N ALA A 46 5.35 6.70 22.88
CA ALA A 46 4.59 5.46 22.82
C ALA A 46 3.64 5.42 21.61
N LYS A 47 2.93 6.52 21.32
CA LYS A 47 2.05 6.61 20.15
C LYS A 47 2.86 6.66 18.84
N ALA A 48 4.01 7.32 18.84
CA ALA A 48 4.91 7.33 17.69
C ALA A 48 5.42 5.91 17.36
N ASP A 49 5.83 5.13 18.36
CA ASP A 49 6.24 3.72 18.19
C ASP A 49 5.09 2.85 17.65
N GLU A 50 3.88 3.00 18.18
CA GLU A 50 2.69 2.31 17.71
C GLU A 50 2.41 2.59 16.22
N LEU A 51 2.37 3.87 15.83
CA LEU A 51 2.13 4.29 14.45
C LEU A 51 3.23 3.85 13.50
N ALA A 52 4.49 3.92 13.92
CA ALA A 52 5.63 3.45 13.14
C ALA A 52 5.54 1.94 12.89
N LYS A 53 5.28 1.14 13.94
CA LYS A 53 5.07 -0.31 13.80
C LYS A 53 3.87 -0.65 12.93
N GLY A 54 2.77 0.07 13.08
CA GLY A 54 1.58 -0.07 12.25
C GLY A 54 1.88 0.19 10.76
N THR A 55 2.61 1.27 10.47
CA THR A 55 3.03 1.64 9.12
C THR A 55 3.95 0.58 8.51
N LEU A 56 4.96 0.12 9.25
CA LEU A 56 5.85 -0.95 8.80
C LEU A 56 5.09 -2.24 8.52
N LYS A 57 4.14 -2.61 9.39
CA LYS A 57 3.27 -3.78 9.19
C LYS A 57 2.41 -3.63 7.94
N ASN A 58 1.86 -2.44 7.68
CA ASN A 58 1.08 -2.18 6.46
C ASN A 58 1.94 -2.33 5.20
N HIS A 59 3.16 -1.77 5.20
CA HIS A 59 4.11 -1.92 4.09
C HIS A 59 4.46 -3.37 3.82
N LEU A 60 4.80 -4.14 4.86
CA LEU A 60 5.03 -5.58 4.74
C LEU A 60 3.80 -6.34 4.21
N GLY A 61 2.60 -5.88 4.56
CA GLY A 61 1.34 -6.41 4.04
C GLY A 61 1.24 -6.27 2.52
N TYR A 62 1.58 -5.09 1.98
CA TYR A 62 1.60 -4.85 0.53
C TYR A 62 2.66 -5.71 -0.17
N GLU A 63 3.88 -5.80 0.34
CA GLU A 63 4.93 -6.65 -0.26
C GLU A 63 4.54 -8.13 -0.31
N LYS A 64 3.91 -8.63 0.76
CA LYS A 64 3.37 -10.00 0.79
C LYS A 64 2.24 -10.18 -0.23
N LEU A 65 1.34 -9.21 -0.33
CA LEU A 65 0.24 -9.22 -1.29
C LEU A 65 0.77 -9.25 -2.73
N TYR A 66 1.76 -8.41 -3.07
CA TYR A 66 2.38 -8.38 -4.39
C TYR A 66 3.06 -9.69 -4.74
N SER A 67 3.87 -10.24 -3.82
CA SER A 67 4.56 -11.51 -4.02
C SER A 67 3.58 -12.67 -4.26
N LYS A 68 2.53 -12.76 -3.43
CA LYS A 68 1.45 -13.75 -3.56
C LYS A 68 0.74 -13.61 -4.90
N THR A 69 0.33 -12.39 -5.25
CA THR A 69 -0.45 -12.10 -6.46
C THR A 69 0.37 -12.38 -7.72
N TYR A 70 1.65 -12.00 -7.73
CA TYR A 70 2.57 -12.36 -8.82
C TYR A 70 2.68 -13.88 -8.98
N GLY A 71 2.83 -14.63 -7.87
CA GLY A 71 2.89 -16.08 -7.90
C GLY A 71 1.64 -16.72 -8.51
N GLN A 72 0.46 -16.20 -8.18
CA GLN A 72 -0.83 -16.66 -8.71
C GLN A 72 -1.02 -16.26 -10.17
N ALA A 73 -0.79 -14.99 -10.51
CA ALA A 73 -0.88 -14.46 -11.86
C ALA A 73 0.09 -15.18 -12.81
N LYS A 74 1.32 -15.46 -12.38
CA LYS A 74 2.31 -16.19 -13.19
C LYS A 74 1.79 -17.56 -13.61
N LYS A 75 1.09 -18.27 -12.73
CA LYS A 75 0.46 -19.56 -13.04
C LYS A 75 -0.71 -19.41 -14.01
N ALA A 76 -1.47 -18.32 -13.91
CA ALA A 76 -2.65 -18.07 -14.73
C ALA A 76 -2.33 -17.55 -16.15
N VAL A 77 -1.37 -16.63 -16.27
CA VAL A 77 -1.15 -15.84 -17.50
C VAL A 77 0.30 -15.82 -17.98
N GLY A 78 1.18 -16.57 -17.32
CA GLY A 78 2.61 -16.59 -17.60
C GLY A 78 3.37 -15.42 -16.98
N ALA A 79 4.70 -15.55 -16.92
CA ALA A 79 5.56 -14.63 -16.17
C ALA A 79 5.55 -13.20 -16.73
N ILE A 80 5.56 -13.02 -18.05
CA ILE A 80 5.60 -11.69 -18.67
C ILE A 80 4.34 -10.89 -18.33
N ASN A 81 3.16 -11.49 -18.45
CA ASN A 81 1.91 -10.80 -18.15
C ASN A 81 1.77 -10.52 -16.65
N ALA A 82 2.13 -11.48 -15.80
CA ALA A 82 2.16 -11.28 -14.35
C ALA A 82 3.10 -10.15 -13.92
N ALA A 83 4.28 -10.04 -14.56
CA ALA A 83 5.23 -8.97 -14.30
C ALA A 83 4.70 -7.61 -14.77
N LYS A 84 4.04 -7.53 -15.93
CA LYS A 84 3.39 -6.29 -16.41
C LYS A 84 2.33 -5.79 -15.43
N PHE A 85 1.49 -6.70 -14.92
CA PHE A 85 0.51 -6.36 -13.90
C PHE A 85 1.20 -5.84 -12.62
N LEU A 86 2.18 -6.57 -12.10
CA LEU A 86 2.90 -6.18 -10.90
C LEU A 86 3.57 -4.81 -11.04
N GLN A 87 4.23 -4.56 -12.17
CA GLN A 87 4.91 -3.30 -12.46
C GLN A 87 3.92 -2.12 -12.44
N LEU A 88 2.78 -2.26 -13.12
CA LEU A 88 1.74 -1.23 -13.14
C LEU A 88 1.17 -1.00 -11.74
N GLU A 89 0.87 -2.07 -11.01
CA GLU A 89 0.25 -1.97 -9.69
C GLU A 89 1.18 -1.31 -8.68
N VAL A 90 2.45 -1.72 -8.62
CA VAL A 90 3.45 -1.10 -7.75
C VAL A 90 3.63 0.38 -8.10
N TYR A 91 3.65 0.73 -9.38
CA TYR A 91 3.70 2.13 -9.81
C TYR A 91 2.50 2.93 -9.26
N LEU A 92 1.27 2.45 -9.47
CA LEU A 92 0.06 3.13 -9.00
C LEU A 92 0.04 3.30 -7.47
N GLN A 93 0.36 2.23 -6.72
CA GLN A 93 0.39 2.29 -5.26
C GLN A 93 1.52 3.19 -4.73
N THR A 94 2.62 3.33 -5.49
CA THR A 94 3.71 4.26 -5.15
C THR A 94 3.27 5.70 -5.34
N VAL A 95 2.63 6.04 -6.46
CA VAL A 95 2.10 7.39 -6.72
C VAL A 95 1.08 7.78 -5.66
N ILE A 96 0.14 6.88 -5.33
CA ILE A 96 -0.85 7.13 -4.25
C ILE A 96 -0.15 7.37 -2.91
N ARG A 97 0.92 6.63 -2.60
CA ARG A 97 1.66 6.81 -1.35
C ARG A 97 2.39 8.16 -1.33
N ALA A 98 3.01 8.55 -2.43
CA ALA A 98 3.70 9.83 -2.56
C ALA A 98 2.73 10.99 -2.30
N GLU A 99 1.58 11.00 -2.96
CA GLU A 99 0.54 12.03 -2.79
C GLU A 99 0.09 12.17 -1.32
N ILE A 100 -0.12 11.04 -0.65
CA ILE A 100 -0.46 11.02 0.78
C ILE A 100 0.65 11.63 1.63
N LEU A 101 1.91 11.24 1.37
CA LEU A 101 3.06 11.73 2.15
C LEU A 101 3.29 13.23 1.95
N GLU A 102 3.04 13.75 0.74
CA GLU A 102 3.14 15.17 0.44
C GLU A 102 2.02 15.99 1.11
N SER A 103 0.89 15.36 1.44
CA SER A 103 -0.26 16.00 2.09
C SER A 103 -0.17 16.04 3.61
N ILE A 104 0.84 15.41 4.23
CA ILE A 104 0.91 15.18 5.68
C ILE A 104 2.22 15.77 6.22
N PRO A 105 2.18 16.66 7.24
CA PRO A 105 3.39 17.20 7.85
C PRO A 105 4.26 16.13 8.51
N PHE A 106 5.58 16.29 8.46
CA PHE A 106 6.51 15.46 9.21
C PHE A 106 6.40 15.70 10.71
N ILE A 107 6.82 14.73 11.52
CA ILE A 107 6.81 14.84 12.97
C ILE A 107 7.64 16.05 13.39
N GLY A 108 7.01 16.98 14.11
CA GLY A 108 7.66 18.20 14.62
C GLY A 108 7.71 19.37 13.64
N GLU A 109 7.20 19.24 12.41
CA GLU A 109 7.22 20.29 11.39
C GLU A 109 6.28 21.47 11.69
N LEU A 110 5.12 21.25 12.32
CA LEU A 110 4.22 22.35 12.72
C LEU A 110 4.68 23.09 13.98
N ASP A 111 5.75 22.62 14.63
CA ASP A 111 6.32 23.25 15.81
C ASP A 111 7.10 24.49 15.38
N LYS A 112 6.40 25.64 15.26
CA LYS A 112 6.93 26.94 14.83
C LYS A 112 8.09 27.47 15.69
N SER A 113 8.46 26.78 16.76
CA SER A 113 9.62 27.07 17.60
C SER A 113 10.95 26.53 17.04
N LYS A 114 10.92 25.64 16.02
CA LYS A 114 12.11 24.97 15.48
C LYS A 114 12.48 25.35 14.04
N LEU A 115 11.73 26.26 13.43
CA LEU A 115 12.11 26.94 12.18
C LEU A 115 12.80 28.26 12.55
N GLN A 116 13.99 28.18 13.12
CA GLN A 116 14.97 29.28 13.23
C GLN A 116 16.34 28.78 12.81
#